data_AF-Q2C0S4-F1
#
_entry.id   AF-Q2C0S4-F1
#
_cell.length_a   1.000
_cell.length_b   1.000
_cell.length_c   1.000
_cell.angle_alpha   90.00
_cell.angle_beta   90.00
_cell.angle_gamma   90.00
#
_symmetry.space_group_name_H-M   'P 1'
#
loop_
_entity.id
_entity.type
_entity.pdbx_description
1 polymer ?
#
loop_
_entity_poly.entity_id
_entity_poly.type
_entity_poly.pdbx_seq_one_letter_code
_entity_poly.pdbx_strand_id
1 'polypeptide(L)'
;MKGHHGERGLFKQLELTDTQKAEMKTLREKDREAMKAERQVNRSEMQTDHKALDKLVLADNFDEQAVRQLVDRMSEKQAEHRFERLKQRHQMLNILTPEQKTKYVELKQQHAEKRFMKLEKKTH
;
A
#
# COMPACT_ATOMS: atom_id res chain seq x y z
N MET A 1 -5.92 0.17 7.84
CA MET A 1 -5.67 0.21 6.38
C MET A 1 -6.27 1.48 5.75
N LYS A 2 -5.51 2.58 5.69
CA LYS A 2 -5.96 3.88 5.11
C LYS A 2 -5.26 4.24 3.78
N GLY A 3 -4.61 3.27 3.12
CA GLY A 3 -3.79 3.53 1.92
C GLY A 3 -4.52 3.44 0.57
N HIS A 4 -5.72 2.85 0.50
CA HIS A 4 -6.38 2.57 -0.80
C HIS A 4 -7.33 3.67 -1.31
N HIS A 5 -7.69 4.64 -0.46
CA HIS A 5 -8.64 5.68 -0.85
C HIS A 5 -8.00 6.80 -1.67
N GLY A 6 -6.71 7.10 -1.44
CA GLY A 6 -6.03 8.20 -2.13
C GLY A 6 -5.87 7.95 -3.63
N GLU A 7 -5.26 6.83 -4.01
CA GLU A 7 -4.93 6.55 -5.40
C GLU A 7 -6.17 6.26 -6.27
N ARG A 8 -7.17 5.55 -5.73
CA ARG A 8 -8.45 5.40 -6.43
C ARG A 8 -9.13 6.75 -6.69
N GLY A 9 -8.96 7.70 -5.78
CA GLY A 9 -9.44 9.07 -5.97
C GLY A 9 -8.70 9.81 -7.09
N LEU A 10 -7.40 9.57 -7.27
CA LEU A 10 -6.61 10.17 -8.34
C LEU A 10 -7.07 9.68 -9.72
N PHE A 11 -7.22 8.36 -9.90
CA PHE A 11 -7.69 7.80 -11.18
C PHE A 11 -9.09 8.27 -11.57
N LYS A 12 -9.95 8.61 -10.60
CA LYS A 12 -11.29 9.17 -10.85
C LYS A 12 -11.26 10.64 -11.32
N GLN A 13 -10.17 11.35 -11.08
CA GLN A 13 -9.97 12.73 -11.53
C GLN A 13 -9.30 12.78 -12.92
N LEU A 14 -8.97 11.62 -13.50
CA LEU A 14 -8.53 11.51 -14.88
C LEU A 14 -9.75 11.33 -15.79
N GLU A 15 -9.70 11.95 -16.96
CA GLU A 15 -10.68 11.75 -18.02
C GLU A 15 -10.42 10.40 -18.71
N LEU A 16 -10.86 9.31 -18.08
CA LEU A 16 -10.74 7.97 -18.62
C LEU A 16 -11.83 7.67 -19.64
N THR A 17 -11.48 7.01 -20.74
CA THR A 17 -12.45 6.44 -21.67
C THR A 17 -13.21 5.29 -21.02
N ASP A 18 -14.35 4.89 -21.59
CA ASP A 18 -15.11 3.77 -21.04
C ASP A 18 -14.38 2.43 -21.16
N THR A 19 -13.57 2.26 -22.22
CA THR A 19 -12.68 1.10 -22.36
C THR A 19 -11.63 1.06 -21.24
N GLN A 20 -10.95 2.17 -20.98
CA GLN A 20 -9.98 2.27 -19.88
C GLN A 20 -10.63 2.00 -18.52
N LYS A 21 -11.84 2.53 -18.28
CA LYS A 21 -12.59 2.26 -17.03
C LYS A 21 -12.89 0.77 -16.86
N ALA A 22 -13.26 0.08 -17.94
CA ALA A 22 -13.56 -1.35 -17.91
C ALA A 22 -12.31 -2.16 -17.57
N GLU A 23 -11.19 -1.93 -18.26
CA GLU A 23 -9.91 -2.60 -18.00
C GLU A 23 -9.41 -2.38 -16.57
N MET A 24 -9.47 -1.13 -16.09
CA MET A 24 -9.11 -0.76 -14.72
C MET A 24 -9.99 -1.47 -13.68
N LYS A 25 -11.28 -1.71 -14.00
CA LYS A 25 -12.19 -2.44 -13.12
C LYS A 25 -11.81 -3.91 -13.05
N THR A 26 -11.58 -4.55 -14.20
CA THR A 26 -11.16 -5.95 -14.28
C THR A 26 -9.86 -6.21 -13.51
N LEU A 27 -8.84 -5.36 -13.68
CA LEU A 27 -7.59 -5.47 -12.92
C LEU A 27 -7.83 -5.35 -11.41
N ARG A 28 -8.64 -4.38 -10.98
CA ARG A 28 -8.97 -4.19 -9.56
C ARG A 28 -9.75 -5.35 -8.96
N GLU A 29 -10.61 -6.01 -9.73
CA GLU A 29 -11.37 -7.17 -9.27
C GLU A 29 -10.44 -8.37 -9.06
N LYS A 30 -9.58 -8.65 -10.04
CA LYS A 30 -8.51 -9.67 -9.92
C LYS A 30 -7.62 -9.43 -8.70
N ASP A 31 -7.14 -8.20 -8.53
CA ASP A 31 -6.29 -7.83 -7.39
C ASP A 31 -7.05 -7.97 -6.06
N ARG A 32 -8.34 -7.64 -6.04
CA ARG A 32 -9.16 -7.74 -4.83
C ARG A 32 -9.35 -9.18 -4.40
N GLU A 33 -9.48 -10.12 -5.33
CA GLU A 33 -9.59 -11.55 -5.04
C GLU A 33 -8.28 -12.09 -4.46
N ALA A 34 -7.15 -11.80 -5.11
CA ALA A 34 -5.82 -12.18 -4.61
C ALA A 34 -5.59 -11.62 -3.19
N MET A 35 -5.89 -10.34 -2.98
CA MET A 35 -5.73 -9.67 -1.69
C MET A 35 -6.68 -10.20 -0.61
N LYS A 36 -7.86 -10.74 -0.96
CA LYS A 36 -8.80 -11.29 0.03
C LYS A 36 -8.24 -12.55 0.69
N ALA A 37 -7.72 -13.48 -0.11
CA ALA A 37 -7.10 -14.70 0.37
C ALA A 37 -5.88 -14.38 1.26
N GLU A 38 -5.04 -13.47 0.76
CA GLU A 38 -3.83 -13.02 1.45
C GLU A 38 -4.13 -12.26 2.76
N ARG A 39 -5.23 -11.49 2.82
CA ARG A 39 -5.58 -10.69 4.00
C ARG A 39 -5.82 -11.54 5.26
N GLN A 40 -6.40 -12.72 5.12
CA GLN A 40 -6.66 -13.59 6.27
C GLN A 40 -5.35 -14.14 6.84
N VAL A 41 -4.50 -14.67 5.96
CA VAL A 41 -3.18 -15.20 6.29
C VAL A 41 -2.28 -14.11 6.89
N ASN A 42 -2.23 -12.93 6.26
CA ASN A 42 -1.45 -11.80 6.75
C ASN A 42 -1.89 -11.33 8.14
N ARG A 43 -3.20 -11.37 8.43
CA ARG A 43 -3.71 -10.92 9.72
C ARG A 43 -3.33 -11.89 10.84
N SER A 44 -3.41 -13.20 10.60
CA SER A 44 -2.95 -14.19 11.59
C SER A 44 -1.45 -14.09 11.80
N GLU A 45 -0.66 -13.99 10.73
CA GLU A 45 0.79 -13.91 10.82
C GLU A 45 1.24 -12.62 11.53
N MET A 46 0.65 -11.46 11.22
CA MET A 46 0.95 -10.23 11.95
C MET A 46 0.61 -10.30 13.44
N GLN A 47 -0.44 -11.04 13.84
CA GLN A 47 -0.73 -11.24 15.25
C GLN A 47 0.32 -12.13 15.93
N THR A 48 0.79 -13.16 15.23
CA THR A 48 1.86 -14.04 15.72
C THR A 48 3.17 -13.27 15.85
N ASP A 49 3.56 -12.50 14.84
CA ASP A 49 4.79 -11.70 14.85
C ASP A 49 4.77 -10.67 15.97
N HIS A 50 3.65 -9.96 16.17
CA HIS A 50 3.53 -9.01 17.30
C HIS A 50 3.66 -9.70 18.65
N LYS A 51 3.00 -10.85 18.87
CA LYS A 51 3.13 -11.60 20.13
C LYS A 51 4.55 -12.09 20.37
N ALA A 52 5.24 -12.52 19.31
CA ALA A 52 6.62 -12.95 19.39
C ALA A 52 7.54 -11.78 19.76
N LEU A 53 7.32 -10.61 19.14
CA LEU A 53 8.06 -9.39 19.44
C LEU A 53 7.82 -8.95 20.89
N ASP A 54 6.57 -8.91 21.34
CA ASP A 54 6.21 -8.56 22.72
C ASP A 54 6.91 -9.49 23.72
N LYS A 55 6.93 -10.80 23.45
CA LYS A 55 7.62 -11.77 24.30
C LYS A 55 9.13 -11.50 24.37
N LEU A 56 9.77 -11.18 23.25
CA LEU A 56 11.21 -10.91 23.20
C LEU A 56 11.58 -9.59 23.91
N VAL A 57 10.73 -8.57 23.79
CA VAL A 57 10.96 -7.25 24.40
C VAL A 57 10.66 -7.25 25.89
N LEU A 58 9.70 -8.06 26.35
CA LEU A 58 9.33 -8.18 27.76
C LEU A 58 10.15 -9.23 28.54
N ALA A 59 11.09 -9.92 27.88
CA ALA A 59 11.95 -10.88 28.55
C ALA A 59 12.93 -10.19 29.52
N ASP A 60 13.36 -10.90 30.56
CA ASP A 60 14.30 -10.37 31.57
C ASP A 60 15.65 -9.95 30.95
N ASN A 61 16.06 -10.62 29.86
CA ASN A 61 17.26 -10.29 29.08
C ASN A 61 16.89 -10.04 27.63
N PHE A 62 17.51 -9.02 27.03
CA PHE A 62 17.31 -8.68 25.63
C PHE A 62 18.11 -9.60 24.71
N ASP A 63 17.42 -10.52 24.04
CA ASP A 63 18.01 -11.36 22.99
C ASP A 63 18.05 -10.58 21.66
N GLU A 64 19.15 -9.85 21.45
CA GLU A 64 19.35 -9.03 20.25
C GLU A 64 19.27 -9.86 18.96
N GLN A 65 19.79 -11.10 18.97
CA GLN A 65 19.82 -11.95 17.80
C GLN A 65 18.39 -12.39 17.42
N ALA A 66 17.60 -12.84 18.40
CA ALA A 66 16.21 -13.24 18.15
C ALA A 66 15.34 -12.07 17.68
N VAL A 67 15.55 -10.87 18.25
CA VAL A 67 14.84 -9.66 17.82
C VAL A 67 15.19 -9.29 16.38
N ARG A 68 16.49 -9.27 16.03
CA ARG A 68 16.94 -8.99 14.65
C ARG A 68 16.31 -9.96 13.65
N GLN A 69 16.36 -11.26 13.93
CA GLN A 69 15.77 -12.28 13.06
C GLN A 69 14.26 -12.10 12.85
N LEU A 70 13.52 -11.74 13.89
CA LEU A 70 12.09 -11.48 13.78
C LEU A 70 11.81 -10.22 12.94
N VAL A 71 12.55 -9.13 13.20
CA VAL A 71 12.42 -7.87 12.46
C VAL A 71 12.78 -8.04 10.98
N ASP A 72 13.83 -8.80 10.67
CA ASP A 72 14.25 -9.06 9.28
C ASP A 72 13.15 -9.79 8.50
N ARG A 73 12.59 -10.85 9.08
CA ARG A 73 11.47 -11.60 8.47
C ARG A 73 10.25 -10.70 8.23
N MET A 74 9.89 -9.88 9.22
CA MET A 74 8.79 -8.93 9.08
C MET A 74 9.05 -7.90 7.98
N SER A 75 10.31 -7.46 7.84
CA SER A 75 10.75 -6.49 6.83
C SER A 75 10.72 -7.06 5.43
N GLU A 76 11.22 -8.28 5.23
CA GLU A 76 11.17 -9.01 3.95
C GLU A 76 9.74 -9.13 3.45
N LYS A 77 8.84 -9.62 4.32
CA LYS A 77 7.42 -9.73 4.00
C LYS A 77 6.83 -8.38 3.62
N GLN A 78 7.12 -7.32 4.39
CA GLN A 78 6.63 -5.98 4.10
C GLN A 78 7.16 -5.43 2.76
N ALA A 79 8.39 -5.81 2.38
CA ALA A 79 8.99 -5.47 1.09
C ALA A 79 8.29 -6.20 -0.07
N GLU A 80 8.02 -7.49 0.07
CA GLU A 80 7.26 -8.28 -0.93
C GLU A 80 5.86 -7.70 -1.16
N HIS A 81 5.13 -7.39 -0.08
CA HIS A 81 3.83 -6.72 -0.17
C HIS A 81 3.93 -5.39 -0.92
N ARG A 82 4.99 -4.61 -0.65
CA ARG A 82 5.20 -3.33 -1.33
C ARG A 82 5.50 -3.54 -2.81
N PHE A 83 6.30 -4.55 -3.15
CA PHE A 83 6.63 -4.90 -4.51
C PHE A 83 5.40 -5.28 -5.33
N GLU A 84 4.55 -6.18 -4.82
CA GLU A 84 3.32 -6.59 -5.53
C GLU A 84 2.36 -5.40 -5.72
N ARG A 85 2.25 -4.52 -4.72
CA ARG A 85 1.46 -3.29 -4.84
C ARG A 85 2.01 -2.32 -5.90
N LEU A 86 3.33 -2.23 -6.06
CA LEU A 86 3.95 -1.42 -7.11
C LEU A 86 3.72 -2.04 -8.50
N LYS A 87 3.76 -3.36 -8.62
CA LYS A 87 3.46 -4.08 -9.85
C LYS A 87 2.02 -3.85 -10.31
N GLN A 88 1.05 -3.97 -9.41
CA GLN A 88 -0.36 -3.65 -9.68
C GLN A 88 -0.53 -2.19 -10.13
N ARG A 89 0.13 -1.26 -9.43
CA ARG A 89 0.11 0.16 -9.79
C ARG A 89 0.66 0.39 -11.20
N HIS A 90 1.76 -0.25 -11.55
CA HIS A 90 2.36 -0.16 -12.87
C HIS A 90 1.41 -0.66 -13.97
N GLN A 91 0.74 -1.80 -13.75
CA GLN A 91 -0.26 -2.33 -14.68
C GLN A 91 -1.41 -1.34 -14.91
N MET A 92 -1.93 -0.73 -13.84
CA MET A 92 -2.98 0.28 -13.93
C MET A 92 -2.51 1.53 -14.70
N LEU A 93 -1.29 2.01 -14.44
CA LEU A 93 -0.75 3.16 -15.15
C LEU A 93 -0.55 2.89 -16.65
N ASN A 94 -0.33 1.65 -17.06
CA ASN A 94 -0.14 1.30 -18.48
C ASN A 94 -1.42 1.36 -19.32
N ILE A 95 -2.59 1.43 -18.69
CA ILE A 95 -3.86 1.68 -19.38
C ILE A 95 -3.99 3.16 -19.80
N LEU A 96 -3.25 4.05 -19.14
CA LEU A 96 -3.32 5.49 -19.37
C LEU A 96 -2.50 5.92 -20.61
N THR A 97 -3.00 6.94 -21.30
CA THR A 97 -2.23 7.64 -22.34
C THR A 97 -1.07 8.46 -21.71
N PRO A 98 -0.06 8.87 -22.50
CA PRO A 98 1.02 9.73 -22.01
C PRO A 98 0.53 11.03 -21.35
N GLU A 99 -0.50 11.65 -21.91
CA GLU A 99 -1.10 12.89 -21.40
C GLU A 99 -1.79 12.63 -20.04
N GLN A 100 -2.55 11.53 -19.94
CA GLN A 100 -3.18 11.12 -18.69
C GLN A 100 -2.16 10.76 -17.61
N LYS A 101 -1.02 10.15 -17.97
CA LYS A 101 0.09 9.88 -17.03
C LYS A 101 0.70 11.16 -16.49
N THR A 102 0.89 12.17 -17.36
CA THR A 102 1.37 13.50 -16.94
C THR A 102 0.39 14.12 -15.95
N LYS A 103 -0.92 14.11 -16.27
CA LYS A 103 -1.95 14.62 -15.37
C LYS A 103 -2.00 13.89 -14.04
N TYR A 104 -1.81 12.58 -14.06
CA TYR A 104 -1.75 11.77 -12.85
C TYR A 104 -0.62 12.22 -11.91
N VAL A 105 0.56 12.55 -12.44
CA VAL A 105 1.71 13.04 -11.64
C VAL A 105 1.38 14.38 -10.99
N GLU A 106 0.80 15.32 -11.73
CA GLU A 106 0.36 16.62 -11.19
C GLU A 106 -0.65 16.45 -10.05
N LEU A 107 -1.70 15.66 -10.27
CA LEU A 107 -2.73 15.39 -9.27
C LEU A 107 -2.12 14.74 -8.01
N LYS A 108 -1.15 13.85 -8.19
CA LYS A 108 -0.44 13.21 -7.07
C LYS A 108 0.34 14.23 -6.25
N GLN A 109 1.04 15.17 -6.87
CA GLN A 109 1.77 16.24 -6.19
C GLN A 109 0.81 17.16 -5.42
N GLN A 110 -0.25 17.65 -6.07
CA GLN A 110 -1.26 18.49 -5.44
C GLN A 110 -1.93 17.81 -4.23
N HIS A 111 -2.22 16.50 -4.33
CA HIS A 111 -2.76 15.75 -3.20
C HIS A 111 -1.75 15.61 -2.07
N ALA A 112 -0.46 15.47 -2.37
CA ALA A 112 0.59 15.41 -1.35
C ALA A 112 0.71 16.74 -0.59
N GLU A 113 0.75 17.87 -1.30
CA GLU A 113 0.78 19.22 -0.72
C GLU A 113 -0.45 19.50 0.14
N LYS A 114 -1.66 19.20 -0.37
CA LYS A 114 -2.91 19.36 0.40
C LYS A 114 -2.89 18.52 1.68
N ARG A 115 -2.30 17.32 1.63
CA ARG A 115 -2.14 16.49 2.83
C ARG A 115 -1.14 17.09 3.81
N PHE A 116 -0.02 17.61 3.32
CA PHE A 116 0.99 18.27 4.12
C PHE A 116 0.42 19.49 4.85
N MET A 117 -0.22 20.41 4.13
CA MET A 117 -0.87 21.59 4.73
C MET A 117 -1.93 21.24 5.78
N LYS A 118 -2.70 20.15 5.56
CA LYS A 118 -3.69 19.67 6.54
C LYS A 118 -3.03 19.12 7.82
N LEU A 119 -1.83 18.58 7.74
CA LEU A 119 -1.08 18.12 8.89
C LEU A 119 -0.52 19.32 9.66
N GLU A 120 0.08 20.29 8.97
CA GLU A 120 0.59 21.52 9.61
C GLU A 120 -0.50 22.31 10.34
N LYS A 121 -1.71 22.40 9.77
CA LYS A 121 -2.86 23.04 10.42
C LYS A 121 -3.41 22.29 11.63
N LYS A 122 -3.04 21.02 11.82
CA LYS A 122 -3.46 20.20 12.97
C LYS A 122 -2.41 20.19 14.08
N THR A 123 -1.18 20.57 13.76
CA THR A 123 -0.07 20.64 14.72
C THR A 123 0.06 22.02 15.39
N HIS A 124 -0.78 22.98 14.98
CA HIS A 124 -0.95 24.31 15.57
C HIS A 124 -2.41 24.46 16.02
#